data_AF-A0A0D2NRC4-F1
#
_entry.id   AF-A0A0D2NRC4-F1
#
_cell.length_a   1.000
_cell.length_b   1.000
_cell.length_c   1.000
_cell.angle_alpha   90.00
_cell.angle_beta   90.00
_cell.angle_gamma   90.00
#
_symmetry.space_group_name_H-M   'P 1'
#
loop_
_entity.id
_entity.type
_entity.pdbx_description
1 polymer ?
#
loop_
_entity_poly.entity_id
_entity_poly.type
_entity_poly.pdbx_seq_one_letter_code
_entity_poly.pdbx_strand_id
1 'polypeptide(L)'
;MLTWYNNVMLDKPDSVLSGSYSYVDIRDVALAHVLALGKEEAADQRIIVSAGATTWQETRNLVNELHPQLLEAGITLRGNPDLPKNIAFKYDSTKGDKILGVNYRDFTDTVKDTLADFLKRGWLKADPNASGGVPSAY
;
A
#
# COMPACT_ATOMS: atom_id res chain seq x y z
N MET A 1 2.49 1.47 7.78
CA MET A 1 2.90 0.08 7.49
C MET A 1 2.14 -0.96 8.31
N LEU A 2 1.96 -0.80 9.63
CA LEU A 2 1.27 -1.81 10.47
C LEU A 2 -0.16 -2.16 9.99
N THR A 3 -1.00 -1.16 9.67
CA THR A 3 -2.36 -1.41 9.15
C THR A 3 -2.36 -2.18 7.83
N TRP A 4 -1.46 -1.81 6.92
CA TRP A 4 -1.31 -2.50 5.64
C TRP A 4 -0.90 -3.95 5.86
N TYR A 5 0.14 -4.19 6.67
CA TYR A 5 0.59 -5.53 7.02
C TYR A 5 -0.55 -6.37 7.64
N ASN A 6 -1.25 -5.82 8.62
CA ASN A 6 -2.33 -6.53 9.31
C ASN A 6 -3.49 -6.89 8.39
N ASN A 7 -3.84 -6.00 7.44
CA ASN A 7 -4.96 -6.24 6.54
C ASN A 7 -4.59 -7.15 5.37
N VAL A 8 -3.32 -7.18 4.96
CA VAL A 8 -2.86 -8.01 3.85
C VAL A 8 -2.41 -9.40 4.31
N MET A 9 -1.74 -9.50 5.46
CA MET A 9 -1.06 -10.73 5.91
C MET A 9 -1.85 -11.53 6.95
N LEU A 10 -2.67 -10.89 7.79
CA LEU A 10 -3.38 -11.57 8.88
C LEU A 10 -4.83 -11.86 8.52
N ASP A 11 -5.47 -12.81 9.19
CA ASP A 11 -6.87 -13.10 8.94
C ASP A 11 -7.78 -11.89 9.23
N LYS A 12 -8.74 -11.64 8.34
CA LYS A 12 -9.64 -10.49 8.37
C LYS A 12 -10.99 -10.87 7.74
N PRO A 13 -12.11 -10.38 8.29
CA PRO A 13 -13.42 -10.61 7.69
C PRO A 13 -13.58 -9.80 6.39
N ASP A 14 -14.46 -10.27 5.51
CA ASP A 14 -14.79 -9.63 4.22
C ASP A 14 -15.23 -8.16 4.36
N SER A 15 -15.89 -7.80 5.48
CA SER A 15 -16.27 -6.41 5.78
C SER A 15 -15.08 -5.48 5.93
N VAL A 16 -13.93 -5.98 6.39
CA VAL A 16 -12.67 -5.24 6.41
C VAL A 16 -12.02 -5.28 5.04
N LEU A 17 -12.01 -6.44 4.37
CA LEU A 17 -11.30 -6.62 3.10
C LEU A 17 -11.91 -5.85 1.91
N SER A 18 -13.22 -5.64 1.97
CA SER A 18 -13.97 -4.77 1.05
C SER A 18 -13.71 -3.27 1.26
N GLY A 19 -13.08 -2.89 2.38
CA GLY A 19 -12.72 -1.50 2.65
C GLY A 19 -11.74 -0.96 1.62
N SER A 20 -12.03 0.25 1.10
CA SER A 20 -11.13 0.96 0.19
C SER A 20 -10.20 1.91 0.92
N TYR A 21 -9.02 2.12 0.36
CA TYR A 21 -8.06 3.12 0.82
C TYR A 21 -7.32 3.76 -0.36
N SER A 22 -6.79 4.96 -0.15
CA SER A 22 -5.90 5.62 -1.12
C SER A 22 -4.44 5.30 -0.83
N TYR A 23 -3.63 5.25 -1.89
CA TYR A 23 -2.22 4.92 -1.79
C TYR A 23 -1.35 5.93 -2.54
N VAL A 24 -0.08 5.97 -2.14
CA VAL A 24 1.01 6.66 -2.81
C VAL A 24 2.31 5.98 -2.39
N ASP A 25 3.28 5.92 -3.30
CA ASP A 25 4.62 5.41 -2.96
C ASP A 25 5.37 6.42 -2.07
N ILE A 26 6.07 5.92 -1.05
CA ILE A 26 6.79 6.77 -0.10
C ILE A 26 7.90 7.62 -0.77
N ARG A 27 8.48 7.13 -1.88
CA ARG A 27 9.48 7.85 -2.67
C ARG A 27 8.85 9.04 -3.38
N ASP A 28 7.62 8.90 -3.84
CA ASP A 28 6.88 10.00 -4.47
C ASP A 28 6.49 11.05 -3.44
N VAL A 29 6.11 10.61 -2.22
CA VAL A 29 5.89 11.53 -1.10
C VAL A 29 7.17 12.29 -0.76
N ALA A 30 8.31 11.61 -0.65
CA ALA A 30 9.59 12.27 -0.38
C ALA A 30 9.96 13.27 -1.48
N LEU A 31 9.80 12.90 -2.75
CA LEU A 31 10.02 13.78 -3.89
C LEU A 31 9.08 15.00 -3.84
N ALA A 32 7.80 14.79 -3.54
CA ALA A 32 6.82 15.87 -3.43
C ALA A 32 7.20 16.89 -2.35
N HIS A 33 7.70 16.45 -1.19
CA HIS A 33 8.19 17.35 -0.14
C HIS A 33 9.37 18.19 -0.61
N VAL A 34 10.35 17.59 -1.29
CA VAL A 34 11.51 18.32 -1.82
C VAL A 34 11.09 19.34 -2.87
N LEU A 35 10.20 18.95 -3.80
CA LEU A 35 9.71 19.85 -4.84
C LEU A 35 8.89 21.02 -4.27
N ALA A 36 8.09 20.78 -3.23
CA ALA A 36 7.30 21.82 -2.58
C ALA A 36 8.17 22.92 -1.94
N LEU A 37 9.38 22.59 -1.49
CA LEU A 37 10.34 23.58 -0.97
C LEU A 37 10.98 24.43 -2.07
N GLY A 38 11.06 23.91 -3.30
CA GLY A 38 11.77 24.55 -4.40
C GLY A 38 10.89 25.35 -5.37
N LYS A 39 9.56 25.30 -5.22
CA LYS A 39 8.61 25.92 -6.15
C LYS A 39 7.81 27.02 -5.46
N GLU A 40 7.90 28.24 -5.99
CA GLU A 40 7.11 29.37 -5.48
C GLU A 40 5.61 29.10 -5.61
N GLU A 41 5.17 28.38 -6.64
CA GLU A 41 3.78 28.01 -6.86
C GLU A 41 3.24 27.03 -5.80
N ALA A 42 4.12 26.41 -5.01
CA ALA A 42 3.75 25.57 -3.88
C ALA A 42 3.59 26.36 -2.57
N ALA A 43 3.98 27.64 -2.54
CA ALA A 43 3.84 28.49 -1.37
C ALA A 43 2.36 28.68 -0.99
N ASP A 44 2.07 28.58 0.31
CA ASP A 44 0.72 28.67 0.86
C ASP A 44 -0.29 27.65 0.26
N GLN A 45 0.21 26.57 -0.36
CA GLN A 45 -0.63 25.52 -0.93
C GLN A 45 -0.70 24.30 -0.01
N ARG A 46 -1.92 23.78 0.13
CA ARG A 46 -2.16 22.42 0.61
C ARG A 46 -2.25 21.50 -0.61
N ILE A 47 -1.35 20.51 -0.66
CA ILE A 47 -1.20 19.60 -1.80
C ILE A 47 -1.51 18.18 -1.33
N ILE A 48 -2.46 17.52 -2.01
CA ILE A 48 -2.74 16.11 -1.80
C ILE A 48 -1.81 15.31 -2.72
N VAL A 49 -1.02 14.42 -2.13
CA VAL A 49 -0.13 13.50 -2.84
C VAL A 49 -0.77 12.12 -2.79
N SER A 50 -1.40 11.69 -3.88
CA SER A 50 -2.17 10.45 -3.95
C SER A 50 -2.13 9.87 -5.36
N ALA A 51 -1.63 8.65 -5.51
CA ALA A 51 -1.50 7.97 -6.80
C ALA A 51 -2.82 7.31 -7.24
N GLY A 52 -3.60 6.81 -6.28
CA GLY A 52 -4.86 6.13 -6.59
C GLY A 52 -5.55 5.57 -5.36
N ALA A 53 -6.53 4.71 -5.61
CA ALA A 53 -7.28 4.00 -4.58
C ALA A 53 -7.47 2.54 -4.94
N THR A 54 -7.50 1.68 -3.93
CA THR A 54 -7.65 0.23 -4.05
C THR A 54 -8.40 -0.32 -2.84
N THR A 55 -8.72 -1.60 -2.83
CA THR A 55 -9.26 -2.31 -1.66
C THR A 55 -8.21 -3.24 -1.06
N TRP A 56 -8.43 -3.65 0.19
CA TRP A 56 -7.53 -4.61 0.84
C TRP A 56 -7.57 -5.97 0.14
N GLN A 57 -8.72 -6.41 -0.34
CA GLN A 57 -8.81 -7.66 -1.12
C GLN A 57 -8.04 -7.59 -2.44
N GLU A 58 -8.16 -6.50 -3.20
CA GLU A 58 -7.39 -6.30 -4.44
C GLU A 58 -5.87 -6.35 -4.17
N THR A 59 -5.46 -5.80 -3.03
CA THR A 59 -4.07 -5.86 -2.59
C THR A 59 -3.63 -7.29 -2.29
N ARG A 60 -4.46 -8.09 -1.61
CA ARG A 60 -4.17 -9.52 -1.37
C ARG A 60 -4.08 -10.30 -2.68
N ASN A 61 -5.01 -10.06 -3.61
CA ASN A 61 -5.00 -10.70 -4.92
C ASN A 61 -3.67 -10.42 -5.63
N LEU A 62 -3.24 -9.16 -5.66
CA LEU A 62 -1.97 -8.74 -6.24
C LEU A 62 -0.76 -9.36 -5.54
N VAL A 63 -0.71 -9.38 -4.20
CA VAL A 63 0.39 -9.99 -3.44
C VAL A 63 0.50 -11.49 -3.77
N ASN A 64 -0.63 -12.19 -3.82
CA ASN A 64 -0.67 -13.62 -4.12
C ASN A 64 -0.31 -13.93 -5.59
N GLU A 65 -0.62 -13.02 -6.52
CA GLU A 65 -0.18 -13.12 -7.91
C GLU A 65 1.33 -12.91 -8.06
N LEU A 66 1.89 -11.90 -7.38
CA LEU A 66 3.33 -11.59 -7.45
C LEU A 66 4.19 -12.64 -6.74
N HIS A 67 3.68 -13.24 -5.66
CA HIS A 67 4.42 -14.19 -4.82
C HIS A 67 3.55 -15.39 -4.42
N PRO A 68 3.17 -16.27 -5.36
CA PRO A 68 2.34 -17.45 -5.07
C PRO A 68 2.96 -18.38 -4.01
N GLN A 69 4.29 -18.43 -3.93
CA GLN A 69 5.03 -19.20 -2.92
C GLN A 69 4.73 -18.77 -1.48
N LEU A 70 4.37 -17.50 -1.24
CA LEU A 70 4.00 -17.03 0.09
C LEU A 70 2.61 -17.54 0.51
N LEU A 71 1.72 -17.72 -0.47
CA LEU A 71 0.40 -18.30 -0.25
C LEU A 71 0.51 -19.81 0.00
N GLU A 72 1.33 -20.51 -0.79
CA GLU A 72 1.60 -21.94 -0.59
C GLU A 72 2.25 -22.22 0.77
N ALA A 73 3.12 -21.33 1.24
CA ALA A 73 3.73 -21.41 2.57
C ALA A 73 2.79 -21.00 3.72
N GLY A 74 1.56 -20.56 3.44
CA GLY A 74 0.60 -20.08 4.43
C GLY A 74 0.99 -18.77 5.12
N ILE A 75 1.92 -18.00 4.53
CA ILE A 75 2.38 -16.71 5.05
C ILE A 75 1.39 -15.61 4.67
N THR A 76 0.87 -15.64 3.44
CA THR A 76 -0.20 -14.76 2.99
C THR A 76 -1.53 -15.52 2.96
N LEU A 77 -2.62 -14.78 3.04
CA LEU A 77 -3.98 -15.34 2.98
C LEU A 77 -4.68 -14.89 1.70
N ARG A 78 -5.46 -15.80 1.10
CA ARG A 78 -6.23 -15.50 -0.11
C ARG A 78 -7.39 -14.54 0.17
N GLY A 79 -8.07 -14.68 1.31
CA GLY A 79 -9.34 -13.99 1.55
C GLY A 79 -10.42 -14.46 0.57
N ASN A 80 -11.30 -13.56 0.16
CA ASN A 80 -12.36 -13.81 -0.82
C ASN A 80 -12.05 -13.05 -2.13
N PRO A 81 -11.45 -13.70 -3.13
CA PRO A 81 -10.95 -13.04 -4.34
C PRO A 81 -12.05 -12.38 -5.18
N ASP A 82 -13.31 -12.81 -5.01
CA ASP A 82 -14.47 -12.32 -5.75
C ASP A 82 -15.17 -11.13 -5.07
N LEU A 83 -14.60 -10.57 -3.99
CA LEU A 83 -15.19 -9.39 -3.36
C LEU A 83 -15.23 -8.21 -4.35
N PRO A 84 -16.37 -7.51 -4.43
CA PRO A 84 -16.51 -6.40 -5.34
C PRO A 84 -15.54 -5.27 -4.98
N LYS A 85 -14.85 -4.75 -5.99
CA LYS A 85 -13.99 -3.57 -5.87
C LYS A 85 -14.85 -2.31 -5.74
N ASN A 86 -15.31 -2.02 -4.53
CA ASN A 86 -16.03 -0.80 -4.23
C ASN A 86 -15.08 0.26 -3.65
N ILE A 87 -14.73 1.26 -4.45
CA ILE A 87 -13.91 2.39 -3.99
C ILE A 87 -14.83 3.46 -3.41
N ALA A 88 -14.82 3.61 -2.08
CA ALA A 88 -15.70 4.55 -1.38
C ALA A 88 -15.35 6.02 -1.68
N PHE A 89 -14.06 6.32 -1.85
CA PHE A 89 -13.58 7.65 -2.19
C PHE A 89 -12.26 7.58 -2.94
N LYS A 90 -12.02 8.57 -3.80
CA LYS A 90 -10.75 8.80 -4.50
C LYS A 90 -10.39 10.27 -4.33
N TYR A 91 -9.17 10.54 -3.89
CA TYR A 91 -8.69 11.91 -3.80
C TYR A 91 -8.38 12.47 -5.19
N ASP A 92 -8.67 13.75 -5.36
CA ASP A 92 -8.26 14.53 -6.52
C ASP A 92 -6.87 15.12 -6.25
N SER A 93 -5.85 14.59 -6.94
CA SER A 93 -4.45 15.05 -6.87
C SER A 93 -4.10 16.08 -7.95
N THR A 94 -5.04 16.46 -8.83
CA THR A 94 -4.74 17.22 -10.06
C THR A 94 -4.05 18.56 -9.78
N LYS A 95 -4.37 19.21 -8.65
CA LYS A 95 -3.67 20.42 -8.19
C LYS A 95 -2.20 20.15 -7.88
N GLY A 96 -1.91 19.07 -7.14
CA GLY A 96 -0.56 18.68 -6.80
C GLY A 96 0.26 18.31 -8.03
N ASP A 97 -0.36 17.61 -8.97
CA ASP A 97 0.29 17.16 -10.19
C ASP A 97 0.69 18.36 -11.07
N LYS A 98 -0.16 19.39 -11.14
CA LYS A 98 0.14 20.65 -11.85
C LYS A 98 1.26 21.45 -11.19
N ILE A 99 1.23 21.58 -9.86
CA ILE A 99 2.20 22.39 -9.13
C ILE A 99 3.55 21.68 -9.05
N LEU A 100 3.56 20.43 -8.59
CA LEU A 100 4.78 19.69 -8.31
C LEU A 100 5.31 18.95 -9.55
N GLY A 101 4.44 18.52 -10.47
CA GLY A 101 4.85 17.74 -11.65
C GLY A 101 5.30 16.32 -11.30
N VAL A 102 4.72 15.74 -10.25
CA VAL A 102 5.06 14.38 -9.79
C VAL A 102 4.35 13.36 -10.67
N ASN A 103 5.13 12.44 -11.23
CA ASN A 103 4.60 11.24 -11.85
C ASN A 103 4.61 10.12 -10.81
N TYR A 104 3.42 9.74 -10.34
CA TYR A 104 3.31 8.69 -9.33
C TYR A 104 3.68 7.33 -9.89
N ARG A 105 4.27 6.51 -9.03
CA ARG A 105 4.54 5.10 -9.28
C ARG A 105 3.25 4.30 -9.24
N ASP A 106 3.22 3.25 -10.05
CA ASP A 106 2.11 2.32 -10.09
C ASP A 106 1.99 1.53 -8.79
N PHE A 107 0.76 1.11 -8.50
CA PHE A 107 0.47 0.31 -7.31
C PHE A 107 1.28 -1.00 -7.29
N THR A 108 1.39 -1.66 -8.43
CA THR A 108 2.11 -2.94 -8.57
C THR A 108 3.57 -2.81 -8.19
N ASP A 109 4.24 -1.76 -8.66
CA ASP A 109 5.65 -1.51 -8.34
C ASP A 109 5.83 -1.17 -6.85
N THR A 110 4.92 -0.37 -6.29
CA THR A 110 4.92 -0.03 -4.86
C THR A 110 4.81 -1.28 -3.99
N VAL A 111 3.87 -2.19 -4.32
CA VAL A 111 3.66 -3.45 -3.60
C VAL A 111 4.86 -4.39 -3.78
N LYS A 112 5.37 -4.53 -5.00
CA LYS A 112 6.54 -5.36 -5.30
C LYS A 112 7.76 -4.94 -4.49
N ASP A 113 8.08 -3.64 -4.46
CA ASP A 113 9.23 -3.12 -3.73
C ASP A 113 9.03 -3.26 -2.21
N THR A 114 7.79 -3.09 -1.73
CA THR A 114 7.45 -3.30 -0.31
C THR A 114 7.69 -4.75 0.10
N LEU A 115 7.23 -5.71 -0.71
CA LEU A 115 7.44 -7.14 -0.43
C LEU A 115 8.92 -7.52 -0.49
N ALA A 116 9.67 -6.97 -1.44
CA ALA A 116 11.11 -7.19 -1.55
C ALA A 116 11.86 -6.71 -0.29
N ASP A 117 11.51 -5.54 0.25
CA ASP A 117 12.07 -5.04 1.51
C ASP A 117 11.71 -5.95 2.70
N PHE A 118 10.46 -6.41 2.78
CA PHE A 118 10.03 -7.33 3.83
C PHE A 118 10.74 -8.68 3.79
N LEU A 119 10.95 -9.25 2.59
CA LEU A 119 11.72 -10.47 2.40
C LEU A 119 13.17 -10.28 2.82
N LYS A 120 13.80 -9.18 2.40
CA LYS A 120 15.19 -8.83 2.76
C LYS A 120 15.37 -8.68 4.27
N ARG A 121 14.38 -8.14 4.96
CA ARG A 121 14.38 -7.99 6.42
C ARG A 121 13.97 -9.27 7.16
N GLY A 122 13.51 -10.29 6.44
CA GLY A 122 13.02 -11.54 7.02
C GLY A 122 11.73 -11.37 7.82
N TRP A 123 10.87 -10.42 7.45
CA TRP A 123 9.58 -10.16 8.11
C TRP A 123 8.46 -11.06 7.60
N LEU A 124 8.64 -11.72 6.44
CA LEU A 124 7.70 -12.69 5.90
C LEU A 124 8.15 -14.10 6.28
N LYS A 125 7.88 -14.49 7.53
CA LYS A 125 8.15 -15.84 8.04
C LYS A 125 6.83 -16.45 8.52
N ALA A 126 6.66 -17.75 8.31
CA ALA A 126 5.57 -18.49 8.93
C ALA A 126 5.80 -18.50 10.44
N ASP A 127 4.95 -17.79 11.19
CA ASP A 127 5.00 -17.79 12.65
C ASP A 127 4.11 -18.94 13.18
N PRO A 128 4.67 -19.96 13.84
CA PRO A 128 3.88 -21.04 14.43
C PRO A 128 2.99 -20.59 15.59
N ASN A 129 3.12 -19.36 16.10
CA ASN A 129 2.33 -18.81 17.21
C ASN A 129 1.66 -17.47 16.89
N ALA A 130 1.30 -17.22 15.62
CA ALA A 130 0.82 -15.94 15.10
C ALA A 130 -0.35 -15.32 15.91
N SER A 131 0.01 -14.59 16.95
CA SER A 131 -0.79 -13.60 17.66
C SER A 131 -0.15 -12.24 17.39
N GLY A 132 -0.29 -11.81 16.12
CA GLY A 132 -0.37 -10.43 15.67
C GLY A 132 0.67 -9.43 16.18
N GLY A 133 1.77 -9.28 15.45
CA GLY A 133 2.60 -8.08 15.50
C GLY A 133 3.67 -8.11 14.41
N VAL A 134 3.86 -6.99 13.72
CA VAL A 134 5.09 -6.76 12.95
C VAL A 134 6.26 -6.94 13.91
N PRO A 135 7.34 -7.69 13.58
CA PRO A 135 8.51 -7.77 14.44
C PRO A 135 8.95 -6.35 14.78
N SER A 136 8.93 -6.00 16.07
CA SER A 136 9.31 -4.67 16.55
C SER A 136 10.71 -4.35 16.02
N ALA A 137 10.80 -3.43 15.07
CA ALA A 137 12.06 -2.82 14.67
C ALA A 137 12.33 -1.62 15.58
N TYR A 138 12.52 -1.92 16.87
CA TYR A 138 13.15 -1.07 17.88
C TYR A 138 13.92 -1.97 18.82
#